data_AF-A0A137QHN4-F1
#
_entry.id   AF-A0A137QHN4-F1
#
_cell.length_a   1.000
_cell.length_b   1.000
_cell.length_c   1.000
_cell.angle_alpha   90.00
_cell.angle_beta   90.00
_cell.angle_gamma   90.00
#
_symmetry.space_group_name_H-M   'P 1'
#
loop_
_entity.id
_entity.type
_entity.pdbx_description
1 polymer ?
#
loop_
_entity_poly.entity_id
_entity_poly.type
_entity_poly.pdbx_seq_one_letter_code
_entity_poly.pdbx_strand_id
1 'polypeptide(L)' 'YKLAPKKMDELDKFLDKNLAKGYIQELKSPIALSFFFVSKKDGKLRPCQDYWYLNSYI' A
#
# COMPACT_ATOMS: atom_id res chain seq x y z
N TYR A 1 6.54 -0.48 -9.03
CA TYR A 1 6.71 -1.95 -8.95
C TYR A 1 5.59 -2.63 -9.71
N LYS A 2 5.89 -3.69 -10.48
CA LYS A 2 4.84 -4.52 -11.10
C LYS A 2 4.34 -5.51 -10.04
N LEU A 3 3.07 -5.41 -9.66
CA LEU A 3 2.43 -6.36 -8.73
C LEU A 3 1.91 -7.56 -9.51
N ALA A 4 2.10 -8.77 -8.97
CA ALA A 4 1.52 -9.97 -9.54
C ALA A 4 -0.02 -9.89 -9.49
N PRO A 5 -0.76 -10.54 -10.40
CA PRO A 5 -2.23 -10.41 -10.48
C PRO A 5 -2.94 -10.63 -9.13
N LYS A 6 -2.58 -11.69 -8.39
CA LYS A 6 -3.14 -11.96 -7.05
C LYS A 6 -2.89 -10.84 -6.04
N LYS A 7 -1.77 -10.12 -6.15
CA LYS A 7 -1.46 -8.96 -5.29
C LYS A 7 -2.22 -7.71 -5.72
N MET A 8 -2.69 -7.64 -6.97
CA MET A 8 -3.56 -6.56 -7.44
C MET A 8 -4.96 -6.73 -6.84
N ASP A 9 -5.54 -7.93 -6.86
CA ASP A 9 -6.83 -8.19 -6.20
C ASP A 9 -6.80 -7.87 -4.70
N GLU A 10 -5.66 -8.11 -4.04
CA GLU A 10 -5.46 -7.78 -2.63
C GLU A 10 -5.21 -6.29 -2.39
N LEU A 11 -4.66 -5.59 -3.39
CA LEU A 11 -4.56 -4.12 -3.39
C LEU A 11 -5.95 -3.49 -3.46
N ASP A 12 -6.79 -3.92 -4.39
CA ASP A 12 -8.14 -3.36 -4.57
C ASP A 12 -8.98 -3.54 -3.31
N LYS A 13 -8.97 -4.76 -2.73
CA LYS A 13 -9.61 -5.03 -1.43
C LYS A 13 -9.06 -4.18 -0.30
N PHE A 14 -7.75 -3.91 -0.30
CA PHE A 14 -7.14 -3.03 0.69
C PHE A 14 -7.62 -1.59 0.51
N LEU A 15 -7.65 -1.07 -0.72
CA LEU A 15 -8.12 0.28 -1.01
C LEU A 15 -9.57 0.47 -0.59
N ASP A 16 -10.48 -0.39 -1.06
CA ASP A 16 -11.92 -0.31 -0.74
C ASP A 16 -12.17 -0.29 0.76
N LYS A 17 -11.51 -1.20 1.49
CA LYS A 17 -11.69 -1.32 2.94
C LYS A 17 -11.18 -0.09 3.70
N ASN A 18 -10.06 0.50 3.28
CA ASN A 18 -9.48 1.63 3.98
C ASN A 18 -10.12 2.96 3.57
N LEU A 19 -10.60 3.08 2.33
CA LEU A 19 -11.44 4.18 1.87
C LEU A 19 -12.77 4.18 2.63
N ALA A 20 -13.45 3.03 2.73
CA ALA A 20 -14.71 2.91 3.48
C ALA A 20 -14.56 3.22 4.97
N LYS A 21 -13.38 2.97 5.55
CA LYS A 21 -13.05 3.33 6.94
C LYS A 21 -12.62 4.78 7.12
N GLY A 22 -12.31 5.50 6.03
CA GLY A 22 -11.73 6.84 6.08
C GLY A 22 -10.27 6.88 6.56
N TYR A 23 -9.55 5.75 6.53
CA TYR A 23 -8.12 5.70 6.90
C TYR A 23 -7.21 6.29 5.81
N ILE A 24 -7.66 6.21 4.56
CA ILE A 24 -7.00 6.83 3.41
C ILE A 24 -8.06 7.62 2.63
N GLN A 25 -7.60 8.60 1.86
CA GLN A 25 -8.42 9.31 0.88
C GLN A 25 -7.64 9.47 -0.43
N GLU A 26 -8.37 9.71 -1.51
CA GLU A 26 -7.76 10.12 -2.77
C GLU A 26 -7.10 11.50 -2.61
N LEU A 27 -5.85 11.60 -3.05
CA LEU A 27 -5.09 12.84 -3.00
C LEU A 27 -4.27 12.99 -4.28
N LYS A 28 -4.26 14.21 -4.83
CA LYS A 28 -3.34 14.60 -5.91
C LYS A 28 -2.06 15.15 -5.29
N SER A 29 -1.09 14.27 -5.06
CA SER A 29 0.21 14.62 -4.50
C SER A 29 1.28 14.75 -5.59
N PRO A 30 2.22 15.71 -5.51
CA PRO A 30 3.39 15.75 -6.38
C PRO A 30 4.37 14.61 -6.09
N ILE A 31 4.24 13.95 -4.94
CA ILE A 31 5.10 12.86 -4.49
C ILE A 31 4.23 11.61 -4.29
N ALA A 32 4.66 10.50 -4.88
CA ALA A 32 4.12 9.18 -4.62
C ALA A 32 5.22 8.28 -4.08
N LEU A 33 4.87 7.47 -3.07
CA LEU A 33 5.77 6.49 -2.48
C LEU A 33 5.41 5.08 -2.96
N SER A 34 6.38 4.18 -2.89
CA SER A 34 6.16 2.82 -3.39
C SER A 34 5.32 2.01 -2.41
N PHE A 35 4.39 1.22 -2.94
CA PHE A 35 3.52 0.32 -2.18
C PHE A 35 3.72 -1.12 -2.63
N PHE A 36 3.82 -2.05 -1.67
CA PHE A 36 4.01 -3.47 -1.94
C PHE A 36 3.45 -4.35 -0.82
N PHE A 37 3.41 -5.65 -1.07
CA PHE A 37 2.95 -6.65 -0.10
C PHE A 37 4.09 -7.57 0.35
N VAL A 38 4.19 -7.74 1.66
CA VAL A 38 5.11 -8.66 2.33
C VAL A 38 4.32 -9.84 2.91
N SER A 39 4.80 -11.06 2.69
CA SER A 39 4.17 -12.25 3.27
C SER A 39 4.48 -12.36 4.76
N LYS A 40 3.46 -12.59 5.57
CA LYS A 40 3.62 -12.96 6.98
C LYS A 40 3.82 -14.47 7.14
N LYS A 41 4.27 -14.87 8.34
CA LYS A 41 4.42 -16.29 8.73
C LYS A 41 3.10 -17.07 8.63
N ASP A 42 1.96 -16.42 8.83
CA ASP A 42 0.62 -17.01 8.72
C ASP A 42 0.10 -17.06 7.27
N GLY A 43 0.94 -16.76 6.28
CA GLY A 43 0.59 -16.80 4.85
C GLY A 43 -0.23 -15.60 4.38
N LYS A 44 -0.65 -14.69 5.27
CA LYS A 44 -1.36 -13.46 4.90
C LYS A 44 -0.39 -12.44 4.32
N LEU A 45 -0.87 -11.62 3.38
CA LEU A 45 -0.09 -10.48 2.92
C LEU A 45 -0.32 -9.27 3.83
N ARG A 46 0.77 -8.54 4.08
CA ARG A 46 0.74 -7.25 4.76
C ARG A 46 1.05 -6.15 3.75
N PRO A 47 0.17 -5.15 3.59
CA PRO A 47 0.47 -3.96 2.83
C PRO A 47 1.59 -3.18 3.53
N CYS A 48 2.58 -2.75 2.76
CA CYS A 48 3.74 -1.99 3.23
C CYS A 48 4.01 -0.86 2.24
N GLN A 49 4.22 0.34 2.76
CA GLN A 49 4.60 1.50 1.98
C GLN A 49 6.03 1.88 2.35
N ASP A 50 6.86 2.13 1.33
CA ASP A 50 8.23 2.53 1.53
C ASP A 50 8.32 4.03 1.82
N TYR A 51 8.54 4.36 3.09
CA TYR A 51 8.74 5.74 3.54
C TYR A 51 10.20 6.16 3.57
N TRP A 52 11.15 5.32 3.11
CA TRP A 52 12.59 5.60 3.26
C TRP A 52 13.00 6.97 2.72
N TYR A 53 12.55 7.32 1.51
CA TYR A 53 12.82 8.64 0.92
C TYR A 53 12.23 9.77 1.77
N LEU A 54 10.97 9.63 2.21
CA LEU A 54 10.31 10.65 3.03
C LEU A 54 11.01 10.83 4.39
N ASN A 55 11.41 9.73 5.01
CA ASN A 55 12.09 9.73 6.30
C ASN A 55 13.49 10.35 6.24
N SER A 56 14.09 10.50 5.05
CA SER A 56 15.36 11.21 4.91
C SER A 56 15.25 12.73 5.08
N TYR A 57 14.03 13.27 5.03
CA TYR A 57 13.72 14.69 5.21
C TYR A 57 13.25 15.05 6.63
N ILE A 58 13.15 14.05 7.52
CA ILE A 58 12.76 14.19 8.93
C ILE A 58 14.03 14.08 9.78
#